data_AF-X1K1K4-F1
#
_entry.id   AF-X1K1K4-F1
#
_cell.length_a   1.000
_cell.length_b   1.000
_cell.length_c   1.000
_cell.angle_alpha   90.00
_cell.angle_beta   90.00
_cell.angle_gamma   90.00
#
_symmetry.space_group_name_H-M   'P 1'
#
loop_
_entity.id
_entity.type
_entity.pdbx_description
1 polymer ?
#
loop_
_entity_poly.entity_id
_entity_poly.type
_entity_poly.pdbx_seq_one_letter_code
_entity_poly.pdbx_strand_id
1 'polypeptide(L)'
;LGLLTFAGLILAIIVQPIAGAISDRSGFSWGRRRPYILLGTVLAMLFISGIGFCGSYITLFIIYCLLQVSSNTAQGPYQAFIPDLVPGKRRGVASGVKTLLEIGGGVALLYPIAFFMDRYFTEQGGPWLGYTLAILGIVLLGTMLATLLLVKEQPGAGGPKLPLVSTLYKSFKIDVKANRDFVWFLVSRLLILIAFTTLQTFALYFLKDVVGVADPAAATAKFSIVAVACMLAVVYPAGRLSDKIGRRP
;
A
#
# COMPACT_ATOMS: atom_id res chain seq x y z
N LEU A 1 11.82 16.81 -1.15
CA LEU A 1 11.46 15.39 -0.96
C LEU A 1 11.01 15.09 0.46
N GLY A 2 11.81 15.38 1.50
CA GLY A 2 11.45 15.08 2.90
C GLY A 2 10.12 15.67 3.37
N LEU A 3 9.79 16.90 2.96
CA LEU A 3 8.52 17.56 3.31
C LEU A 3 7.31 16.90 2.62
N LEU A 4 7.46 16.45 1.37
CA LEU A 4 6.43 15.68 0.65
C LEU A 4 6.17 14.35 1.37
N THR A 5 7.22 13.59 1.65
CA THR A 5 7.09 12.28 2.31
C THR A 5 6.49 12.41 3.70
N PHE A 6 6.90 13.43 4.47
CA PHE A 6 6.36 13.70 5.80
C PHE A 6 4.86 14.05 5.77
N ALA A 7 4.46 14.97 4.89
CA ALA A 7 3.04 15.31 4.71
C ALA A 7 2.21 14.08 4.28
N GLY A 8 2.76 13.27 3.38
CA GLY A 8 2.11 12.02 2.94
C GLY A 8 1.90 11.02 4.08
N LEU A 9 2.87 10.88 4.99
CA LEU A 9 2.74 10.00 6.16
C LEU A 9 1.66 10.49 7.14
N ILE A 10 1.59 11.80 7.40
CA ILE A 10 0.54 12.37 8.24
C ILE A 10 -0.84 12.09 7.65
N LEU A 11 -0.99 12.33 6.33
CA LEU A 11 -2.24 12.03 5.63
C LEU A 11 -2.57 10.54 5.71
N ALA A 12 -1.60 9.65 5.56
CA ALA A 12 -1.82 8.21 5.66
C ALA A 12 -2.34 7.80 7.06
N ILE A 13 -1.74 8.33 8.13
CA ILE A 13 -2.14 8.04 9.52
C ILE A 13 -3.59 8.45 9.79
N ILE A 14 -4.04 9.57 9.21
CA ILE A 14 -5.38 10.11 9.44
C ILE A 14 -6.40 9.46 8.49
N VAL A 15 -6.07 9.31 7.21
CA VAL A 15 -7.02 8.89 6.17
C VAL A 15 -7.30 7.39 6.25
N GLN A 16 -6.31 6.53 6.53
CA GLN A 16 -6.55 5.09 6.57
C GLN A 16 -7.63 4.67 7.60
N PRO A 17 -7.59 5.13 8.87
CA PRO A 17 -8.62 4.78 9.86
C PRO A 17 -9.99 5.37 9.51
N ILE A 18 -10.02 6.61 8.99
CA ILE A 18 -11.26 7.28 8.58
C ILE A 18 -11.91 6.52 7.44
N ALA A 19 -11.15 6.22 6.38
CA ALA A 19 -11.65 5.47 5.23
C ALA A 19 -12.13 4.07 5.61
N GLY A 20 -11.38 3.37 6.49
CA GLY A 20 -11.82 2.09 7.05
C GLY A 20 -13.16 2.20 7.77
N ALA A 21 -13.29 3.15 8.71
CA ALA A 21 -14.50 3.36 9.50
C ALA A 21 -15.71 3.80 8.67
N ILE A 22 -15.50 4.62 7.63
CA ILE A 22 -16.56 5.01 6.70
C ILE A 22 -16.98 3.80 5.86
N SER A 23 -16.02 3.04 5.31
CA SER A 23 -16.32 1.89 4.46
C SER A 23 -17.11 0.81 5.21
N ASP A 24 -16.82 0.58 6.49
CA ASP A 24 -17.49 -0.42 7.31
C ASP A 24 -18.97 -0.12 7.61
N ARG A 25 -19.43 1.11 7.32
CA ARG A 25 -20.81 1.56 7.57
C ARG A 25 -21.68 1.58 6.33
N SER A 26 -21.10 1.43 5.16
CA SER A 26 -21.80 1.67 3.91
C SER A 26 -22.70 0.50 3.53
N GLY A 27 -23.99 0.80 3.42
CA GLY A 27 -25.04 -0.17 3.04
C GLY A 27 -25.29 -0.22 1.54
N PHE A 28 -24.27 0.01 0.69
CA PHE A 28 -24.48 -0.06 -0.75
C PHE A 28 -24.83 -1.49 -1.19
N SER A 29 -25.81 -1.60 -2.08
CA SER A 29 -26.26 -2.88 -2.67
C SER A 29 -25.14 -3.60 -3.45
N TRP A 30 -24.12 -2.85 -3.86
CA TRP A 30 -22.95 -3.35 -4.58
C TRP A 30 -21.83 -3.88 -3.67
N GLY A 31 -22.02 -3.83 -2.34
CA GLY A 31 -21.03 -4.24 -1.35
C GLY A 31 -20.59 -3.07 -0.47
N ARG A 32 -20.17 -3.40 0.75
CA ARG A 32 -19.80 -2.45 1.80
C ARG A 32 -18.49 -1.71 1.47
N ARG A 33 -17.53 -2.38 0.84
CA ARG A 33 -16.16 -1.87 0.70
C ARG A 33 -15.73 -1.56 -0.74
N ARG A 34 -16.31 -2.21 -1.77
CA ARG A 34 -15.99 -1.93 -3.19
C ARG A 34 -16.10 -0.48 -3.62
N PRO A 35 -17.15 0.28 -3.25
CA PRO A 35 -17.32 1.64 -3.76
C PRO A 35 -16.16 2.56 -3.35
N TYR A 36 -15.60 2.36 -2.16
CA TYR A 36 -14.46 3.12 -1.66
C TYR A 36 -13.16 2.75 -2.36
N ILE A 37 -12.95 1.46 -2.62
CA ILE A 37 -11.78 0.99 -3.38
C ILE A 37 -11.85 1.52 -4.81
N LEU A 38 -13.03 1.50 -5.42
CA LEU A 38 -13.26 2.04 -6.77
C LEU A 38 -12.98 3.54 -6.81
N LEU A 39 -13.61 4.30 -5.92
CA LEU A 39 -13.44 5.75 -5.86
C LEU A 39 -11.98 6.12 -5.61
N GLY A 40 -11.32 5.48 -4.64
CA GLY A 40 -9.91 5.72 -4.34
C GLY A 40 -8.97 5.33 -5.48
N THR A 41 -9.29 4.29 -6.26
CA THR A 41 -8.45 3.88 -7.40
C THR A 41 -8.64 4.80 -8.60
N VAL A 42 -9.88 5.19 -8.92
CA VAL A 42 -10.18 6.12 -10.02
C VAL A 42 -9.57 7.50 -9.75
N LEU A 43 -9.71 8.01 -8.53
CA LEU A 43 -9.09 9.27 -8.13
C LEU A 43 -7.55 9.16 -8.15
N ALA A 44 -6.97 8.02 -7.74
CA ALA A 44 -5.52 7.82 -7.79
C ALA A 44 -5.00 7.83 -9.24
N MET A 45 -5.71 7.21 -10.17
CA MET A 45 -5.37 7.24 -11.60
C MET A 45 -5.40 8.67 -12.15
N LEU A 46 -6.40 9.47 -11.77
CA LEU A 46 -6.52 10.87 -12.17
C LEU A 46 -5.34 11.70 -11.63
N PHE A 47 -5.00 11.54 -10.35
CA PHE A 47 -3.91 12.30 -9.74
C PHE A 47 -2.53 11.84 -10.25
N ILE A 48 -2.31 10.55 -10.48
CA ILE A 48 -1.08 10.04 -11.12
C ILE A 48 -0.89 10.66 -12.50
N SER A 49 -1.95 10.71 -13.30
CA SER A 49 -1.90 11.33 -14.63
C SER A 49 -1.65 12.84 -14.54
N GLY A 50 -2.19 13.49 -13.50
CA GLY A 50 -2.00 14.91 -13.21
C GLY A 50 -0.54 15.29 -12.90
N ILE A 51 0.30 14.35 -12.42
CA ILE A 51 1.72 14.61 -12.14
C ILE A 51 2.45 15.05 -13.41
N GLY A 52 2.08 14.51 -14.58
CA GLY A 52 2.71 14.85 -15.86
C GLY A 52 2.50 16.30 -16.30
N PHE A 53 1.50 17.00 -15.75
CA PHE A 53 1.16 18.39 -16.09
C PHE A 53 1.63 19.40 -15.03
N CYS A 54 2.41 18.96 -14.04
CA CYS A 54 2.89 19.81 -12.96
C CYS A 54 4.01 20.75 -13.44
N GLY A 55 3.68 22.03 -13.60
CA GLY A 55 4.68 23.10 -13.86
C GLY A 55 5.29 23.73 -12.61
N SER A 56 4.79 23.40 -11.41
CA SER A 56 5.24 24.01 -10.15
C SER A 56 5.31 23.00 -9.01
N TYR A 57 6.24 23.21 -8.09
CA TYR A 57 6.40 22.41 -6.86
C TYR A 57 5.13 22.40 -6.01
N ILE A 58 4.41 23.52 -5.92
CA ILE A 58 3.18 23.63 -5.12
C ILE A 58 2.08 22.75 -5.71
N THR A 59 1.92 22.77 -7.04
CA THR A 59 0.95 21.92 -7.75
C THR A 59 1.28 20.44 -7.56
N LEU A 60 2.55 20.07 -7.66
CA LEU A 60 3.02 18.71 -7.38
C LEU A 60 2.73 18.32 -5.93
N PHE A 61 2.97 19.20 -4.96
CA PHE A 61 2.68 18.96 -3.56
C PHE A 61 1.20 18.69 -3.30
N ILE A 62 0.31 19.50 -3.89
CA ILE A 62 -1.14 19.32 -3.76
C ILE A 62 -1.58 18.01 -4.40
N ILE A 63 -1.14 17.71 -5.63
CA ILE A 63 -1.48 16.46 -6.33
C ILE A 63 -0.96 15.25 -5.56
N TYR A 64 0.24 15.32 -5.01
CA TYR A 64 0.81 14.27 -4.17
C TYR A 64 -0.03 14.04 -2.90
N CYS A 65 -0.45 15.10 -2.22
CA CYS A 65 -1.33 15.00 -1.05
C CYS A 65 -2.68 14.36 -1.41
N LEU A 66 -3.28 14.77 -2.54
CA LEU A 66 -4.52 14.18 -3.04
C LEU A 66 -4.35 12.71 -3.42
N LEU A 67 -3.24 12.36 -4.06
CA LEU A 67 -2.89 10.98 -4.38
C LEU A 67 -2.74 10.14 -3.11
N GLN A 68 -2.15 10.69 -2.05
CA GLN A 68 -2.06 10.03 -0.75
C GLN A 68 -3.44 9.79 -0.15
N VAL A 69 -4.30 10.80 -0.10
CA VAL A 69 -5.69 10.63 0.40
C VAL A 69 -6.42 9.54 -0.38
N SER A 70 -6.31 9.58 -1.70
CA SER A 70 -6.95 8.62 -2.60
C SER A 70 -6.47 7.18 -2.38
N SER A 71 -5.15 7.00 -2.35
CA SER A 71 -4.52 5.68 -2.19
C SER A 71 -4.82 5.07 -0.82
N ASN A 72 -4.78 5.89 0.23
CA ASN A 72 -5.09 5.45 1.59
C ASN A 72 -6.59 5.13 1.76
N THR A 73 -7.46 5.81 1.01
CA THR A 73 -8.90 5.50 0.98
C THR A 73 -9.20 4.14 0.36
N ALA A 74 -8.41 3.71 -0.64
CA ALA A 74 -8.52 2.38 -1.22
C ALA A 74 -7.85 1.30 -0.35
N GLN A 75 -6.66 1.59 0.22
CA GLN A 75 -5.90 0.61 0.99
C GLN A 75 -6.60 0.14 2.26
N GLY A 76 -7.22 1.05 3.03
CA GLY A 76 -7.86 0.71 4.30
C GLY A 76 -8.91 -0.41 4.15
N PRO A 77 -9.94 -0.22 3.30
CA PRO A 77 -10.96 -1.24 3.03
C PRO A 77 -10.39 -2.52 2.41
N TYR A 78 -9.36 -2.40 1.55
CA TYR A 78 -8.72 -3.55 0.90
C TYR A 78 -8.05 -4.49 1.91
N GLN A 79 -7.37 -3.95 2.93
CA GLN A 79 -6.74 -4.77 3.97
C GLN A 79 -7.76 -5.54 4.81
N ALA A 80 -8.95 -4.97 4.97
CA ALA A 80 -10.00 -5.58 5.76
C ALA A 80 -10.71 -6.74 5.02
N PHE A 81 -10.50 -6.94 3.71
CA PHE A 81 -11.06 -8.11 3.00
C PHE A 81 -10.53 -9.45 3.48
N ILE A 82 -9.26 -9.53 3.88
CA ILE A 82 -8.69 -10.79 4.37
C ILE A 82 -9.46 -11.29 5.60
N PRO A 83 -9.64 -10.50 6.68
CA PRO A 83 -10.39 -10.98 7.83
C PRO A 83 -11.88 -11.21 7.53
N ASP A 84 -12.49 -10.45 6.62
CA ASP A 84 -13.92 -10.56 6.29
C ASP A 84 -14.26 -11.78 5.42
N LEU A 85 -13.41 -12.13 4.44
CA LEU A 85 -13.70 -13.18 3.46
C LEU A 85 -13.01 -14.51 3.76
N VAL A 86 -11.93 -14.52 4.54
CA VAL A 86 -11.11 -15.72 4.76
C VAL A 86 -11.41 -16.34 6.14
N PRO A 87 -11.78 -17.64 6.18
CA PRO A 87 -11.96 -18.38 7.43
C PRO A 87 -10.71 -18.31 8.32
N GLY A 88 -10.90 -18.22 9.64
CA GLY A 88 -9.83 -18.00 10.62
C GLY A 88 -8.61 -18.94 10.49
N LYS A 89 -8.81 -20.18 10.06
CA LYS A 89 -7.75 -21.20 9.88
C LYS A 89 -6.82 -20.98 8.68
N ARG A 90 -7.13 -20.06 7.75
CA ARG A 90 -6.33 -19.79 6.53
C ARG A 90 -5.91 -18.33 6.37
N ARG A 91 -6.09 -17.52 7.43
CA ARG A 91 -5.79 -16.08 7.38
C ARG A 91 -4.30 -15.81 7.26
N GLY A 92 -3.43 -16.64 7.86
CA GLY A 92 -1.98 -16.51 7.74
C GLY A 92 -1.51 -16.73 6.30
N VAL A 93 -1.96 -17.83 5.68
CA VAL A 93 -1.67 -18.10 4.26
C VAL A 93 -2.25 -17.01 3.33
N ALA A 94 -3.49 -16.56 3.55
CA ALA A 94 -4.09 -15.52 2.71
C ALA A 94 -3.38 -14.17 2.82
N SER A 95 -3.00 -13.77 4.04
CA SER A 95 -2.17 -12.57 4.25
C SER A 95 -0.79 -12.72 3.61
N GLY A 96 -0.19 -13.91 3.70
CA GLY A 96 1.06 -14.23 3.03
C GLY A 96 0.95 -14.04 1.53
N VAL A 97 -0.04 -14.65 0.88
CA VAL A 97 -0.27 -14.52 -0.56
C VAL A 97 -0.55 -13.09 -0.99
N LYS A 98 -1.33 -12.31 -0.20
CA LYS A 98 -1.50 -10.87 -0.47
C LYS A 98 -0.15 -10.16 -0.50
N THR A 99 0.67 -10.34 0.53
CA THR A 99 1.99 -9.70 0.62
C THR A 99 2.91 -10.16 -0.51
N LEU A 100 2.88 -11.44 -0.89
CA LEU A 100 3.63 -11.97 -2.03
C LEU A 100 3.23 -11.24 -3.33
N LEU A 101 1.93 -11.11 -3.61
CA LEU A 101 1.42 -10.44 -4.81
C LEU A 101 1.72 -8.94 -4.82
N GLU A 102 1.63 -8.28 -3.67
CA GLU A 102 1.92 -6.85 -3.52
C GLU A 102 3.39 -6.55 -3.79
N ILE A 103 4.30 -7.33 -3.20
CA ILE A 103 5.74 -7.17 -3.41
C ILE A 103 6.11 -7.60 -4.85
N GLY A 104 5.61 -8.75 -5.31
CA GLY A 104 5.87 -9.26 -6.66
C GLY A 104 5.40 -8.29 -7.74
N GLY A 105 4.21 -7.72 -7.59
CA GLY A 105 3.70 -6.68 -8.48
C GLY A 105 4.53 -5.41 -8.46
N GLY A 106 4.96 -4.95 -7.28
CA GLY A 106 5.85 -3.79 -7.14
C GLY A 106 7.19 -3.96 -7.85
N VAL A 107 7.84 -5.13 -7.70
CA VAL A 107 9.10 -5.44 -8.39
C VAL A 107 8.90 -5.62 -9.89
N ALA A 108 7.84 -6.30 -10.31
CA ALA A 108 7.54 -6.49 -11.73
C ALA A 108 7.33 -5.14 -12.45
N LEU A 109 6.75 -4.15 -11.77
CA LEU A 109 6.56 -2.80 -12.32
C LEU A 109 7.81 -1.93 -12.26
N LEU A 110 8.72 -2.15 -11.31
CA LEU A 110 9.96 -1.37 -11.18
C LEU A 110 10.82 -1.43 -12.45
N TYR A 111 10.95 -2.61 -13.07
CA TYR A 111 11.77 -2.78 -14.28
C TYR A 111 11.29 -1.95 -15.48
N PRO A 112 10.03 -2.07 -15.96
CA PRO A 112 9.55 -1.26 -17.07
C PRO A 112 9.55 0.23 -16.74
N ILE A 113 9.20 0.63 -15.51
CA ILE A 113 9.23 2.05 -15.11
C ILE A 113 10.64 2.61 -15.20
N ALA A 114 11.64 1.90 -14.64
CA ALA A 114 13.03 2.34 -14.70
C ALA A 114 13.52 2.43 -16.16
N PHE A 115 13.19 1.45 -17.00
CA PHE A 115 13.57 1.43 -18.41
C PHE A 115 13.00 2.62 -19.20
N PHE A 116 11.71 2.94 -19.02
CA PHE A 116 11.08 4.07 -19.70
C PHE A 116 11.54 5.43 -19.16
N MET A 117 11.80 5.52 -17.86
CA MET A 117 12.32 6.74 -17.24
C MET A 117 13.76 7.03 -17.66
N ASP A 118 14.62 6.02 -17.78
CA ASP A 118 15.99 6.18 -18.26
C ASP A 118 16.03 6.77 -19.68
N ARG A 119 15.15 6.29 -20.57
CA ARG A 119 14.96 6.89 -21.90
C ARG A 119 14.40 8.31 -21.87
N TYR A 120 13.49 8.60 -20.96
CA TYR A 120 12.96 9.96 -20.81
C TYR A 120 14.06 10.98 -20.48
N PHE A 121 14.99 10.63 -19.57
CA PHE A 121 16.13 11.49 -19.22
C PHE A 121 17.17 11.58 -20.34
N THR A 122 17.44 10.47 -21.02
CA THR A 122 18.44 10.42 -22.11
C THR A 122 17.98 11.17 -23.35
N GLU A 123 16.69 11.10 -23.71
CA GLU A 123 16.12 11.71 -24.91
C GLU A 123 15.50 13.10 -24.65
N GLN A 124 15.70 13.69 -23.47
CA GLN A 124 15.22 15.03 -23.09
C GLN A 124 13.75 15.33 -23.47
N GLY A 125 12.81 14.54 -22.96
CA GLY A 125 11.38 14.91 -23.00
C GLY A 125 10.55 14.31 -24.13
N GLY A 126 10.77 13.04 -24.46
CA GLY A 126 9.89 12.27 -25.36
C GLY A 126 8.57 11.80 -24.72
N PRO A 127 7.71 11.09 -25.49
CA PRO A 127 6.42 10.55 -25.01
C PRO A 127 6.56 9.46 -23.92
N TRP A 128 7.78 9.14 -23.51
CA TRP A 128 8.14 8.13 -22.51
C TRP A 128 7.50 8.34 -21.14
N LEU A 129 7.34 9.60 -20.71
CA LEU A 129 6.60 9.91 -19.49
C LEU A 129 5.13 9.52 -19.64
N GLY A 130 4.52 9.80 -20.79
CA GLY A 130 3.16 9.38 -21.13
C GLY A 130 3.01 7.87 -21.15
N TYR A 131 3.96 7.13 -21.75
CA TYR A 131 3.94 5.67 -21.76
C TYR A 131 4.06 5.07 -20.35
N THR A 132 4.91 5.65 -19.50
CA THR A 132 5.06 5.19 -18.11
C THR A 132 3.76 5.40 -17.32
N LEU A 133 3.15 6.57 -17.43
CA LEU A 133 1.86 6.87 -16.80
C LEU A 133 0.73 5.99 -17.36
N ALA A 134 0.72 5.72 -18.67
CA ALA A 134 -0.26 4.86 -19.31
C ALA A 134 -0.16 3.41 -18.82
N ILE A 135 1.04 2.84 -18.71
CA ILE A 135 1.24 1.48 -18.18
C ILE A 135 0.76 1.39 -16.74
N LEU A 136 1.12 2.38 -15.90
CA LEU A 136 0.65 2.45 -14.51
C LEU A 136 -0.89 2.51 -14.45
N GLY A 137 -1.50 3.35 -15.28
CA GLY A 137 -2.94 3.49 -15.37
C GLY A 137 -3.63 2.19 -15.82
N ILE A 138 -3.11 1.52 -16.85
CA ILE A 138 -3.65 0.26 -17.36
C ILE A 138 -3.57 -0.84 -16.30
N VAL A 139 -2.44 -0.96 -15.60
CA VAL A 139 -2.27 -1.99 -14.56
C VAL A 139 -3.18 -1.72 -13.36
N LEU A 140 -3.29 -0.45 -12.93
CA LEU A 140 -4.22 -0.07 -11.86
C LEU A 140 -5.67 -0.34 -12.26
N LEU A 141 -6.07 0.01 -13.49
CA LEU A 141 -7.42 -0.22 -13.98
C LEU A 141 -7.72 -1.72 -14.14
N GLY A 142 -6.78 -2.50 -14.67
CA GLY A 142 -6.91 -3.95 -14.83
C GLY A 142 -7.06 -4.66 -13.49
N THR A 143 -6.24 -4.32 -12.49
CA THR A 143 -6.34 -4.88 -11.14
C THR A 143 -7.61 -4.43 -10.42
N MET A 144 -8.05 -3.19 -10.64
CA MET A 144 -9.32 -2.70 -10.11
C MET A 144 -10.51 -3.45 -10.70
N LEU A 145 -10.57 -3.60 -12.03
CA LEU A 145 -11.63 -4.34 -12.71
C LEU A 145 -11.65 -5.80 -12.29
N ALA A 146 -10.48 -6.44 -12.19
CA ALA A 146 -10.37 -7.79 -11.65
C ALA A 146 -10.94 -7.86 -10.22
N THR A 147 -10.64 -6.88 -9.36
CA THR A 147 -11.17 -6.85 -7.99
C THR A 147 -12.70 -6.71 -7.96
N LEU A 148 -13.29 -5.88 -8.84
CA LEU A 148 -14.74 -5.70 -8.92
C LEU A 148 -15.47 -6.94 -9.43
N LEU A 149 -14.90 -7.60 -10.45
CA LEU A 149 -15.51 -8.75 -11.11
C LEU A 149 -15.35 -10.05 -10.31
N LEU A 150 -14.19 -10.25 -9.69
CA LEU A 150 -13.81 -11.54 -9.11
C LEU A 150 -14.23 -11.67 -7.65
N VAL A 151 -14.12 -10.59 -6.88
CA VAL A 151 -14.67 -10.58 -5.53
C VAL A 151 -16.19 -10.45 -5.72
N LYS A 152 -17.01 -11.18 -4.97
CA LYS A 152 -18.44 -10.87 -4.77
C LYS A 152 -18.65 -10.60 -3.28
N GLU A 153 -19.03 -9.38 -2.93
CA GLU A 153 -19.33 -9.02 -1.55
C GLU A 153 -20.81 -9.29 -1.29
N GLN A 154 -21.11 -9.77 -0.08
CA GLN A 154 -22.48 -9.76 0.39
C GLN A 154 -22.92 -8.30 0.62
N PRO A 155 -24.15 -7.92 0.23
CA PRO A 155 -24.67 -6.57 0.46
C PRO A 155 -24.53 -6.18 1.93
N GLY A 156 -24.00 -4.99 2.19
CA GLY A 156 -23.83 -4.52 3.56
C GLY A 156 -25.18 -4.38 4.25
N ALA A 157 -25.44 -5.17 5.30
CA ALA A 157 -26.52 -4.88 6.23
C ALA A 157 -26.13 -3.57 6.93
N GLY A 158 -26.73 -2.44 6.52
CA GLY A 158 -26.33 -1.09 6.92
C GLY A 158 -26.02 -1.01 8.43
N GLY A 159 -24.76 -0.66 8.74
CA GLY A 159 -24.29 -0.63 10.12
C GLY A 159 -24.97 0.46 10.97
N PRO A 160 -24.87 0.40 12.31
CA PRO A 160 -25.52 1.35 13.21
C PRO A 160 -25.14 2.82 12.91
N LYS A 161 -26.15 3.70 12.85
CA LYS A 161 -26.05 5.15 12.53
C LYS A 161 -25.39 6.01 13.63
N LEU A 162 -24.39 5.51 14.35
CA LEU A 162 -23.70 6.32 15.38
C LEU A 162 -22.77 7.36 14.72
N PRO A 163 -22.55 8.54 15.32
CA PRO A 163 -21.68 9.57 14.74
C PRO A 163 -20.24 9.08 14.56
N LEU A 164 -19.68 9.28 13.36
CA LEU A 164 -18.36 8.80 12.91
C LEU A 164 -17.23 9.19 13.87
N VAL A 165 -17.25 10.43 14.36
CA VAL A 165 -16.24 11.00 15.25
C VAL A 165 -16.26 10.32 16.62
N SER A 166 -17.44 10.02 17.17
CA SER A 166 -17.56 9.38 18.50
C SER A 166 -17.02 7.95 18.51
N THR A 167 -17.26 7.20 17.43
CA THR A 167 -16.77 5.82 17.31
C THR A 167 -15.27 5.77 16.99
N LEU A 168 -14.77 6.68 16.15
CA LEU A 168 -13.32 6.82 15.94
C LEU A 168 -12.63 7.15 17.26
N TYR A 169 -13.15 8.13 18.02
CA TYR A 169 -12.60 8.47 19.33
C TYR A 169 -12.63 7.29 20.31
N LYS A 170 -13.73 6.52 20.37
CA LYS A 170 -13.82 5.30 21.19
C LYS A 170 -12.87 4.19 20.72
N SER A 171 -12.62 4.07 19.42
CA SER A 171 -11.68 3.09 18.86
C SER A 171 -10.22 3.48 19.09
N PHE A 172 -9.92 4.78 19.21
CA PHE A 172 -8.61 5.27 19.65
C PHE A 172 -8.44 5.22 21.16
N LYS A 173 -9.54 5.22 21.92
CA LYS A 173 -9.55 5.04 23.38
C LYS A 173 -9.45 3.55 23.76
N ILE A 174 -8.42 2.87 23.25
CA ILE A 174 -8.09 1.51 23.67
C ILE A 174 -7.36 1.60 25.01
N ASP A 175 -7.88 0.90 26.02
CA ASP A 175 -7.18 0.76 27.30
C ASP A 175 -5.89 -0.05 27.11
N VAL A 176 -4.79 0.68 26.95
CA VAL A 176 -3.42 0.16 26.73
C VAL A 176 -3.00 -0.81 27.84
N LYS A 177 -3.46 -0.58 29.08
CA LYS A 177 -3.19 -1.46 30.23
C LYS A 177 -4.00 -2.77 30.19
N ALA A 178 -5.20 -2.77 29.62
CA ALA A 178 -6.03 -3.96 29.53
C ALA A 178 -5.62 -4.89 28.37
N ASN A 179 -4.97 -4.33 27.34
CA ASN A 179 -4.58 -5.06 26.12
C ASN A 179 -3.05 -5.07 25.91
N ARG A 180 -2.29 -5.55 26.91
CA ARG A 180 -0.81 -5.53 26.87
C ARG A 180 -0.24 -6.33 25.68
N ASP A 181 -0.87 -7.43 25.30
CA ASP A 181 -0.46 -8.25 24.16
C ASP A 181 -0.61 -7.48 22.83
N PHE A 182 -1.67 -6.68 22.69
CA PHE A 182 -1.87 -5.81 21.53
C PHE A 182 -0.79 -4.73 21.43
N VAL A 183 -0.35 -4.17 22.57
CA VAL A 183 0.74 -3.18 22.60
C VAL A 183 2.05 -3.81 22.18
N TRP A 184 2.38 -5.00 22.70
CA TRP A 184 3.58 -5.73 22.30
C TRP A 184 3.57 -6.12 20.81
N PHE A 185 2.41 -6.50 20.29
CA PHE A 185 2.22 -6.71 18.86
C PHE A 185 2.50 -5.43 18.05
N LEU A 186 1.97 -4.29 18.48
CA LEU A 186 2.23 -3.00 17.80
C LEU A 186 3.71 -2.59 17.87
N VAL A 187 4.35 -2.73 19.03
CA VAL A 187 5.77 -2.38 19.21
C VAL A 187 6.67 -3.27 18.35
N SER A 188 6.44 -4.59 18.36
CA SER A 188 7.20 -5.51 17.50
C SER A 188 6.99 -5.20 16.02
N ARG A 189 5.75 -4.90 15.61
CA ARG A 189 5.41 -4.47 14.24
C ARG A 189 6.14 -3.18 13.88
N LEU A 190 6.16 -2.19 14.77
CA LEU A 190 6.84 -0.91 14.58
C LEU A 190 8.34 -1.13 14.36
N LEU A 191 9.01 -1.89 15.23
CA LEU A 191 10.44 -2.15 15.14
C LEU A 191 10.82 -2.85 13.83
N ILE A 192 10.03 -3.85 13.42
CA ILE A 192 10.24 -4.56 12.14
C ILE A 192 10.10 -3.59 10.96
N LEU A 193 9.08 -2.72 10.98
CA LEU A 193 8.86 -1.74 9.90
C LEU A 193 9.96 -0.67 9.87
N ILE A 194 10.45 -0.20 11.01
CA ILE A 194 11.57 0.73 11.08
C ILE A 194 12.83 0.10 10.48
N ALA A 195 13.16 -1.13 10.87
CA ALA A 195 14.34 -1.82 10.34
C ALA A 195 14.23 -2.02 8.82
N PHE A 196 13.07 -2.47 8.34
CA PHE A 196 12.81 -2.69 6.92
C PHE A 196 12.90 -1.40 6.09
N THR A 197 12.20 -0.34 6.53
CA THR A 197 12.17 0.95 5.80
C THR A 197 13.52 1.66 5.84
N THR A 198 14.28 1.52 6.92
CA THR A 198 15.64 2.07 7.04
C THR A 198 16.59 1.38 6.07
N LEU A 199 16.58 0.05 6.04
CA LEU A 199 17.37 -0.72 5.06
C LEU A 199 16.99 -0.33 3.63
N GLN A 200 15.70 -0.24 3.32
CA GLN A 200 15.24 0.14 1.98
C GLN A 200 15.66 1.55 1.59
N THR A 201 15.57 2.52 2.51
CA THR A 201 15.89 3.93 2.24
C THR A 201 17.40 4.16 2.10
N PHE A 202 18.20 3.50 2.94
CA PHE A 202 19.65 3.73 3.00
C PHE A 202 20.48 2.76 2.16
N ALA A 203 19.90 1.70 1.60
CA ALA A 203 20.62 0.74 0.75
C ALA A 203 21.38 1.40 -0.40
N LEU A 204 20.75 2.37 -1.08
CA LEU A 204 21.39 3.10 -2.18
C LEU A 204 22.60 3.90 -1.69
N TYR A 205 22.45 4.64 -0.59
CA TYR A 205 23.51 5.44 -0.01
C TYR A 205 24.67 4.57 0.48
N PHE A 206 24.38 3.42 1.09
CA PHE A 206 25.41 2.46 1.51
C PHE A 206 26.20 1.90 0.31
N LEU A 207 25.53 1.51 -0.76
CA LEU A 207 26.18 0.99 -1.99
C LEU A 207 27.01 2.06 -2.70
N LYS A 208 26.57 3.33 -2.64
CA LYS A 208 27.30 4.46 -3.22
C LYS A 208 28.51 4.86 -2.38
N ASP A 209 28.30 5.14 -1.10
CA ASP A 209 29.28 5.86 -0.27
C ASP A 209 30.26 4.93 0.46
N VAL A 210 29.88 3.66 0.70
CA VAL A 210 30.73 2.68 1.40
C VAL A 210 31.33 1.66 0.44
N VAL A 211 30.52 1.10 -0.46
CA VAL A 211 30.98 0.04 -1.39
C VAL A 211 31.67 0.64 -2.64
N GLY A 212 31.35 1.88 -3.01
CA GLY A 212 31.98 2.57 -4.15
C GLY A 212 31.60 1.96 -5.51
N VAL A 213 30.38 1.45 -5.66
CA VAL A 213 29.92 0.84 -6.92
C VAL A 213 29.76 1.91 -7.99
N ALA A 214 30.25 1.65 -9.21
CA ALA A 214 30.17 2.57 -10.35
C ALA A 214 28.72 2.96 -10.72
N ASP A 215 27.77 2.04 -10.55
CA ASP A 215 26.33 2.29 -10.69
C ASP A 215 25.56 1.80 -9.44
N PRO A 216 25.36 2.69 -8.45
CA PRO A 216 24.62 2.37 -7.23
C PRO A 216 23.15 2.05 -7.49
N ALA A 217 22.54 2.63 -8.54
CA ALA A 217 21.12 2.44 -8.81
C ALA A 217 20.84 1.02 -9.34
N ALA A 218 21.64 0.56 -10.31
CA ALA A 218 21.52 -0.81 -10.81
C ALA A 218 21.85 -1.87 -9.75
N ALA A 219 22.86 -1.61 -8.91
CA ALA A 219 23.20 -2.49 -7.79
C ALA A 219 22.07 -2.57 -6.74
N THR A 220 21.47 -1.43 -6.40
CA THR A 220 20.32 -1.36 -5.47
C THR A 220 19.11 -2.11 -6.03
N ALA A 221 18.84 -1.97 -7.34
CA ALA A 221 17.77 -2.69 -8.00
C ALA A 221 17.97 -4.22 -7.93
N LYS A 222 19.17 -4.70 -8.25
CA LYS A 222 19.52 -6.13 -8.13
C LYS A 222 19.40 -6.63 -6.68
N PHE A 223 19.90 -5.86 -5.71
CA PHE A 223 19.80 -6.21 -4.30
C PHE A 223 18.34 -6.29 -3.83
N SER A 224 17.50 -5.35 -4.26
CA SER A 224 16.07 -5.34 -3.95
C SER A 224 15.36 -6.57 -4.54
N ILE A 225 15.71 -6.98 -5.76
CA ILE A 225 15.16 -8.20 -6.38
C ILE A 225 15.53 -9.45 -5.55
N VAL A 226 16.79 -9.56 -5.11
CA VAL A 226 17.24 -10.70 -4.29
C VAL A 226 16.56 -10.68 -2.92
N ALA A 227 16.50 -9.52 -2.26
CA ALA A 227 15.82 -9.38 -0.97
C ALA A 227 14.34 -9.77 -1.08
N VAL A 228 13.67 -9.36 -2.16
CA VAL A 228 12.31 -9.76 -2.45
C VAL A 228 12.22 -11.26 -2.72
N ALA A 229 13.08 -11.85 -3.54
CA ALA A 229 13.07 -13.29 -3.79
C ALA A 229 13.24 -14.10 -2.49
N CYS A 230 14.12 -13.67 -1.60
CA CYS A 230 14.27 -14.27 -0.27
C CYS A 230 12.99 -14.12 0.57
N MET A 231 12.35 -12.94 0.58
CA MET A 231 11.07 -12.76 1.26
C MET A 231 9.99 -13.66 0.66
N LEU A 232 9.91 -13.78 -0.67
CA LEU A 232 8.93 -14.65 -1.33
C LEU A 232 9.11 -16.12 -0.91
N ALA A 233 10.36 -16.57 -0.80
CA ALA A 233 10.69 -17.92 -0.34
C ALA A 233 10.28 -18.17 1.12
N VAL A 234 10.32 -17.15 1.97
CA VAL A 234 10.04 -17.27 3.41
C VAL A 234 8.56 -17.03 3.76
N VAL A 235 7.85 -16.17 3.03
CA VAL A 235 6.47 -15.77 3.37
C VAL A 235 5.48 -16.94 3.34
N TYR A 236 5.56 -17.83 2.35
CA TYR A 236 4.68 -19.00 2.27
C TYR A 236 4.90 -20.01 3.42
N PRO A 237 6.13 -20.49 3.69
CA PRO A 237 6.36 -21.39 4.82
C PRO A 237 6.08 -20.72 6.16
N ALA A 238 6.38 -19.43 6.33
CA ALA A 238 6.05 -18.67 7.53
C ALA A 238 4.53 -18.58 7.75
N GLY A 239 3.75 -18.31 6.70
CA GLY A 239 2.29 -18.27 6.76
C GLY A 239 1.68 -19.63 7.14
N ARG A 240 2.21 -20.72 6.56
CA ARG A 240 1.77 -22.09 6.88
C ARG A 240 2.16 -22.50 8.29
N LEU A 241 3.35 -22.11 8.74
CA LEU A 241 3.82 -22.36 10.10
C LEU A 241 2.98 -21.58 11.12
N SER A 242 2.64 -20.33 10.81
CA SER A 242 1.74 -19.50 11.63
C SER A 242 0.35 -20.14 11.76
N ASP A 243 -0.23 -20.62 10.66
CA ASP A 243 -1.53 -21.29 10.66
C ASP A 243 -1.49 -22.65 11.41
N LYS A 244 -0.33 -23.34 11.42
CA LYS A 244 -0.15 -24.65 12.08
C LYS A 244 0.10 -24.56 13.58
N ILE A 245 0.89 -23.58 14.02
CA ILE A 245 1.22 -23.40 15.44
C ILE A 245 0.00 -22.88 16.22
N GLY A 246 -0.95 -22.22 15.54
CA GLY A 246 -2.08 -21.55 16.18
C GLY A 246 -1.58 -20.34 16.98
N ARG A 247 -2.35 -19.24 16.99
CA ARG A 247 -1.92 -18.01 17.67
C ARG A 247 -1.54 -18.31 19.13
N ARG A 248 -0.33 -17.90 19.52
CA ARG A 248 -0.18 -17.19 20.80
C ARG A 248 -0.31 -15.70 20.48
N PRO A 249 -1.03 -14.94 21.34
CA PRO A 249 -1.79 -13.73 21.00
C PRO A 249 -1.07 -12.70 20.14
#